data_AF-A0A6A4WU28-F1
#
_entry.id   AF-A0A6A4WU28-F1
#
_cell.length_a   1.000
_cell.length_b   1.000
_cell.length_c   1.000
_cell.angle_alpha   90.00
_cell.angle_beta   90.00
_cell.angle_gamma   90.00
#
_symmetry.space_group_name_H-M   'P 1'
#
loop_
_entity.id
_entity.type
_entity.pdbx_description
1 polymer ?
#
loop_
_entity_poly.entity_id
_entity_poly.type
_entity_poly.pdbx_seq_one_letter_code
_entity_poly.pdbx_strand_id
1 'polypeptide(L)'
;MKRDEEARGISAEELQQVLAGGNRTIEHQLHYFASSLRGTPQWKRARRFELLDLIEEVGMPAFFLTTSAADLHWPDLQLLMMQQEGAAVDDIVVDDGGRNGRIVRNPHVAGVFFSRRLELLLEHVVNSQGHLKHR
;
A
#
# COMPACT_ATOMS: atom_id res chain seq x y z
N MET A 1 -18.53 -15.31 26.08
CA MET A 1 -17.31 -14.78 26.71
C MET A 1 -17.73 -13.79 27.79
N LYS A 2 -17.65 -14.15 29.07
CA LYS A 2 -17.91 -13.20 30.16
C LYS A 2 -16.81 -12.14 30.08
N ARG A 3 -17.18 -10.86 29.91
CA ARG A 3 -16.22 -9.76 30.08
C ARG A 3 -15.86 -9.80 31.57
N ASP A 4 -14.63 -10.17 31.91
CA ASP A 4 -14.19 -10.14 33.31
C ASP A 4 -14.39 -8.73 33.84
N GLU A 5 -15.13 -8.65 34.94
CA GLU A 5 -15.48 -7.40 35.62
C GLU A 5 -14.23 -6.69 36.16
N GLU A 6 -13.13 -7.45 36.35
CA GLU A 6 -11.80 -6.97 36.72
C GLU A 6 -11.18 -5.99 35.71
N ALA A 7 -11.55 -6.07 34.43
CA ALA A 7 -10.99 -5.18 33.40
C ALA A 7 -11.73 -3.83 33.28
N ARG A 8 -12.86 -3.65 34.00
CA ARG A 8 -13.62 -2.40 33.96
C ARG A 8 -12.97 -1.37 34.88
N GLY A 9 -12.45 -0.30 34.30
CA GLY A 9 -11.91 0.84 35.05
C GLY A 9 -10.40 0.82 35.26
N ILE A 10 -9.68 -0.13 34.66
CA ILE A 10 -8.21 -0.11 34.66
C ILE A 10 -7.75 1.09 33.82
N SER A 11 -6.90 1.93 34.41
CA SER A 11 -6.26 3.05 33.71
C SER A 11 -5.22 2.57 32.70
N ALA A 12 -4.84 3.44 31.76
CA ALA A 12 -3.81 3.11 30.77
C ALA A 12 -2.45 2.76 31.42
N GLU A 13 -2.13 3.40 32.55
CA GLU A 13 -0.88 3.19 33.29
C GLU A 13 -0.85 1.83 33.97
N GLU A 14 -1.95 1.44 34.61
CA GLU A 14 -2.10 0.12 35.24
C GLU A 14 -2.06 -0.99 34.18
N LEU A 15 -2.70 -0.79 33.03
CA LEU A 15 -2.62 -1.72 31.90
C LEU A 15 -1.16 -1.92 31.44
N GLN A 16 -0.38 -0.85 31.35
CA GLN A 16 1.03 -0.94 30.97
C GLN A 16 1.85 -1.73 32.00
N GLN A 17 1.62 -1.51 33.30
CA GLN A 17 2.30 -2.27 34.36
C GLN A 17 1.94 -3.76 34.32
N VAL A 18 0.66 -4.08 34.09
CA VAL A 18 0.19 -5.46 34.03
C VAL A 18 0.72 -6.19 32.77
N LEU A 19 0.84 -5.49 31.64
CA LEU A 19 1.49 -6.01 30.45
C LEU A 19 3.00 -6.22 30.66
N ALA A 20 3.68 -5.29 31.33
CA ALA A 20 5.09 -5.43 31.69
C ALA A 20 5.33 -6.62 32.64
N GLY A 21 4.35 -6.94 33.49
CA GLY A 21 4.33 -8.13 34.33
C GLY A 21 4.08 -9.44 33.60
N GLY A 22 3.85 -9.43 32.28
CA GLY A 22 3.68 -10.64 31.46
C GLY A 22 2.32 -11.33 31.63
N ASN A 23 1.27 -10.60 32.01
CA ASN A 23 -0.07 -11.18 32.15
C ASN A 23 -0.68 -11.52 30.78
N ARG A 24 -0.57 -12.81 30.42
CA ARG A 24 -1.03 -13.36 29.12
C ARG A 24 -2.54 -13.23 28.89
N THR A 25 -3.34 -13.15 29.95
CA THR A 25 -4.81 -13.04 29.82
C THR A 25 -5.18 -11.66 29.28
N ILE A 26 -4.62 -10.60 29.86
CA ILE A 26 -4.85 -9.23 29.42
C ILE A 26 -4.20 -8.98 28.05
N GLU A 27 -3.03 -9.55 27.80
CA GLU A 27 -2.40 -9.50 26.47
C GLU A 27 -3.32 -10.10 25.40
N HIS A 28 -3.92 -11.27 25.66
CA HIS A 28 -4.82 -11.93 24.72
C HIS A 28 -6.11 -11.12 24.52
N GLN A 29 -6.68 -10.56 25.59
CA GLN A 29 -7.85 -9.68 25.51
C GLN A 29 -7.56 -8.42 24.69
N LEU A 30 -6.39 -7.81 24.90
CA LEU A 30 -5.94 -6.64 24.14
C LEU A 30 -5.74 -6.99 22.67
N HIS A 31 -5.12 -8.12 22.37
CA HIS A 31 -4.91 -8.57 20.99
C HIS A 31 -6.24 -8.86 20.29
N TYR A 32 -7.21 -9.47 20.98
CA TYR A 32 -8.56 -9.69 20.49
C TYR A 32 -9.29 -8.36 20.26
N PHE A 33 -9.24 -7.44 21.23
CA PHE A 33 -9.84 -6.12 21.09
C PHE A 33 -9.22 -5.35 19.91
N ALA A 34 -7.89 -5.33 19.81
CA ALA A 34 -7.17 -4.68 18.72
C ALA A 34 -7.58 -5.26 17.36
N SER A 35 -7.83 -6.57 17.26
CA SER A 35 -8.31 -7.20 16.01
C SER A 35 -9.68 -6.68 15.54
N SER A 36 -10.49 -6.12 16.44
CA SER A 36 -11.78 -5.51 16.09
C SER A 36 -11.67 -4.05 15.62
N LEU A 37 -10.56 -3.36 15.96
CA LEU A 37 -10.33 -1.96 15.58
C LEU A 37 -9.71 -1.89 14.17
N ARG A 38 -10.41 -1.24 13.23
CA ARG A 38 -9.90 -1.06 11.87
C ARG A 38 -8.55 -0.32 11.87
N GLY A 39 -7.63 -0.79 11.04
CA GLY A 39 -6.33 -0.15 10.83
C GLY A 39 -5.23 -0.58 11.80
N THR A 40 -5.55 -1.28 12.89
CA THR A 40 -4.53 -1.86 13.78
C THR A 40 -3.75 -2.99 13.08
N PRO A 41 -2.51 -3.29 13.53
CA PRO A 41 -1.76 -4.43 13.01
C PRO A 41 -2.51 -5.77 13.15
N GLN A 42 -3.23 -5.96 14.26
CA GLN A 42 -4.00 -7.17 14.55
C GLN A 42 -5.19 -7.31 13.60
N TRP A 43 -5.93 -6.22 13.33
CA TRP A 43 -7.01 -6.21 12.36
C TRP A 43 -6.50 -6.51 10.94
N LYS A 44 -5.40 -5.89 10.54
CA LYS A 44 -4.77 -6.14 9.22
C LYS A 44 -4.36 -7.60 9.07
N ARG A 45 -3.79 -8.18 10.13
CA ARG A 45 -3.40 -9.60 10.17
C ARG A 45 -4.60 -10.53 10.05
N ALA A 46 -5.68 -10.26 10.78
CA ALA A 46 -6.91 -11.05 10.71
C ALA A 46 -7.51 -11.03 9.29
N ARG A 47 -7.64 -9.83 8.68
CA ARG A 47 -8.15 -9.69 7.30
C ARG A 47 -7.25 -10.35 6.26
N ARG A 48 -5.93 -10.35 6.47
CA ARG A 48 -5.01 -11.07 5.61
C ARG A 48 -5.29 -12.59 5.64
N PHE A 49 -5.50 -13.17 6.82
CA PHE A 49 -5.80 -14.60 6.92
C PHE A 49 -7.15 -14.94 6.28
N GLU A 50 -8.19 -14.16 6.55
CA GLU A 50 -9.49 -14.34 5.87
C GLU A 50 -9.35 -14.28 4.34
N LEU A 51 -8.51 -13.40 3.80
CA LEU A 51 -8.23 -13.33 2.36
C LEU A 51 -7.49 -14.59 1.86
N LEU A 52 -6.52 -15.10 2.63
CA LEU A 52 -5.79 -16.31 2.27
C LEU A 52 -6.72 -17.54 2.27
N ASP A 53 -7.59 -17.65 3.28
CA ASP A 53 -8.58 -18.71 3.38
C ASP A 53 -9.56 -18.64 2.18
N LEU A 54 -9.99 -17.44 1.80
CA LEU A 54 -10.83 -17.24 0.62
C LEU A 54 -10.12 -17.62 -0.69
N ILE A 55 -8.82 -17.34 -0.80
CA ILE A 55 -8.00 -17.76 -1.94
C ILE A 55 -7.91 -19.29 -2.01
N GLU A 56 -7.80 -19.96 -0.86
CA GLU A 56 -7.73 -21.42 -0.79
C GLU A 56 -9.06 -22.09 -1.15
N GLU A 57 -10.19 -21.53 -0.67
CA GLU A 57 -11.51 -22.13 -0.88
C GLU A 57 -12.13 -21.80 -2.25
N VAL A 58 -12.10 -20.53 -2.66
CA VAL A 58 -12.80 -20.03 -3.85
C VAL A 58 -11.84 -19.92 -5.05
N GLY A 59 -10.54 -20.00 -4.80
CA GLY A 59 -9.51 -19.72 -5.79
C GLY A 59 -9.12 -18.24 -5.82
N MET A 60 -8.26 -17.90 -6.77
CA MET A 60 -7.66 -16.56 -6.81
C MET A 60 -8.69 -15.48 -7.14
N PRO A 61 -8.87 -14.46 -6.28
CA PRO A 61 -9.76 -13.36 -6.59
C PRO A 61 -9.24 -12.58 -7.80
N ALA A 62 -10.15 -12.14 -8.65
CA ALA A 62 -9.83 -11.21 -9.71
C ALA A 62 -9.46 -9.85 -9.10
N PHE A 63 -8.24 -9.39 -9.33
CA PHE A 63 -7.82 -8.04 -8.95
C PHE A 63 -8.10 -7.07 -10.09
N PHE A 64 -8.76 -5.96 -9.78
CA PHE A 64 -8.88 -4.82 -10.69
C PHE A 64 -7.79 -3.81 -10.34
N LEU A 65 -6.89 -3.56 -11.29
CA LEU A 65 -5.87 -2.54 -11.17
C LEU A 65 -6.19 -1.40 -12.13
N THR A 66 -6.37 -0.20 -11.57
CA THR A 66 -6.48 1.03 -12.37
C THR A 66 -5.15 1.75 -12.36
N THR A 67 -4.37 1.62 -13.43
CA THR A 67 -3.16 2.42 -13.61
C THR A 67 -3.58 3.79 -14.12
N SER A 68 -3.82 4.73 -13.20
CA SER A 68 -4.03 6.12 -13.59
C SER A 68 -2.71 6.72 -14.08
N ALA A 69 -2.75 7.34 -15.25
CA ALA A 69 -1.71 8.21 -15.79
C ALA A 69 -1.65 9.50 -14.93
N ALA A 70 -1.14 9.38 -13.71
CA ALA A 70 -0.86 10.54 -12.86
C ALA A 70 0.44 11.22 -13.35
N ASP A 71 0.53 11.48 -14.66
CA ASP A 71 1.75 11.86 -15.38
C ASP A 71 2.33 13.19 -14.87
N LEU A 72 1.47 14.06 -14.34
CA LEU A 72 1.87 15.30 -13.68
C LEU A 72 2.65 15.08 -12.39
N HIS A 73 2.52 13.92 -11.75
CA HIS A 73 3.09 13.64 -10.44
C HIS A 73 4.31 12.70 -10.50
N TRP A 74 4.83 12.41 -11.70
CA TRP A 74 5.98 11.52 -11.86
C TRP A 74 7.26 12.32 -12.05
N PRO A 75 8.11 12.44 -11.02
CA PRO A 75 9.34 13.22 -11.10
C PRO A 75 10.27 12.70 -12.20
N ASP A 76 10.35 11.39 -12.38
CA ASP A 76 11.17 10.75 -13.41
C ASP A 76 10.72 11.13 -14.84
N LEU A 77 9.40 11.24 -15.05
CA LEU A 77 8.85 11.67 -16.34
C LEU A 77 9.17 13.15 -16.60
N GLN A 78 9.03 14.00 -15.58
CA GLN A 78 9.35 15.42 -15.69
C GLN A 78 10.85 15.62 -15.94
N LEU A 79 11.71 14.88 -15.26
CA LEU A 79 13.15 14.89 -15.47
C LEU A 79 13.51 14.46 -16.90
N LEU A 80 12.93 13.36 -17.38
CA LEU A 80 13.14 12.88 -18.75
C LEU A 80 12.75 13.94 -19.78
N MET A 81 11.59 14.59 -19.60
CA MET A 81 11.13 15.66 -20.50
C MET A 81 12.02 16.89 -20.45
N MET A 82 12.48 17.30 -19.25
CA MET A 82 13.40 18.43 -19.10
C MET A 82 14.75 18.15 -19.76
N GLN A 83 15.27 16.92 -19.65
CA GLN A 83 16.49 16.50 -20.34
C GLN A 83 16.33 16.56 -21.87
N GLN A 84 15.18 16.13 -22.41
CA GLN A 84 14.92 16.23 -23.85
C GLN A 84 14.77 17.67 -24.34
N GLU A 85 14.27 18.57 -23.49
CA GLU A 85 14.18 20.01 -23.77
C GLU A 85 15.52 20.74 -23.58
N GLY A 86 16.57 20.06 -23.10
CA GLY A 86 17.88 20.67 -22.80
C GLY A 86 17.87 21.61 -21.59
N ALA A 87 16.86 21.49 -20.72
CA ALA A 87 16.72 22.30 -19.52
C ALA A 87 17.65 21.83 -18.39
N ALA A 88 18.14 22.77 -17.58
CA ALA A 88 18.95 22.46 -16.41
C ALA A 88 18.12 21.71 -15.36
N VAL A 89 18.73 20.69 -14.74
CA VAL A 89 18.06 19.77 -13.79
C VAL A 89 17.76 20.43 -12.44
N ASP A 90 18.28 21.62 -12.17
CA ASP A 90 18.09 22.32 -10.88
C ASP A 90 16.68 22.93 -10.70
N ASP A 91 15.85 22.97 -11.77
CA ASP A 91 14.50 23.55 -11.78
C ASP A 91 13.38 22.54 -11.39
N ILE A 92 13.62 21.63 -10.43
CA ILE A 92 12.66 20.58 -10.04
C ILE A 92 11.36 21.16 -9.43
N VAL A 93 11.37 22.42 -9.01
CA VAL A 93 10.17 23.13 -8.54
C VAL A 93 9.38 23.68 -9.74
N VAL A 94 8.75 22.77 -10.49
CA VAL A 94 7.79 23.13 -11.54
C VAL A 94 6.38 23.00 -10.97
N ASP A 95 5.56 24.03 -11.14
CA ASP A 95 4.12 23.95 -10.87
C ASP A 95 3.40 22.98 -11.82
N ASP A 96 2.16 22.62 -11.50
CA ASP A 96 1.40 21.68 -12.32
C ASP A 96 1.15 22.20 -13.74
N GLY A 97 1.14 23.52 -13.94
CA GLY A 97 1.01 24.16 -15.26
C GLY A 97 2.19 23.86 -16.17
N GLY A 98 3.42 24.02 -15.67
CA GLY A 98 4.65 23.72 -16.40
C GLY A 98 4.80 22.22 -16.67
N ARG A 99 4.37 21.36 -15.73
CA ARG A 99 4.35 19.91 -15.92
C ARG A 99 3.40 19.48 -17.03
N ASN A 100 2.19 20.05 -17.04
CA ASN A 100 1.21 19.79 -18.09
C ASN A 100 1.69 20.30 -19.45
N GLY A 101 2.29 21.50 -19.48
CA GLY A 101 2.85 22.08 -20.71
C GLY A 101 3.85 21.17 -21.41
N ARG A 102 4.75 20.51 -20.64
CA ARG A 102 5.73 19.56 -21.21
C ARG A 102 5.07 18.32 -21.81
N ILE A 103 4.07 17.77 -21.11
CA ILE A 103 3.31 16.61 -21.59
C ILE A 103 2.57 16.94 -22.88
N VAL A 104 1.90 18.10 -22.93
CA VAL A 104 1.15 18.56 -24.12
C VAL A 104 2.08 18.77 -25.32
N ARG A 105 3.29 19.30 -25.10
CA ARG A 105 4.28 19.49 -26.16
C ARG A 105 4.84 18.17 -26.68
N ASN A 106 5.09 17.21 -25.79
CA ASN A 106 5.74 15.94 -26.10
C ASN A 106 4.92 14.73 -25.61
N PRO A 107 3.68 14.53 -26.13
CA PRO A 107 2.78 13.51 -25.60
C PRO A 107 3.28 12.08 -25.87
N HIS A 108 4.08 11.90 -26.92
CA HIS A 108 4.70 10.62 -27.25
C HIS A 108 5.67 10.14 -26.16
N VAL A 109 6.37 11.05 -25.49
CA VAL A 109 7.31 10.72 -24.40
C VAL A 109 6.55 10.20 -23.19
N ALA A 110 5.46 10.89 -22.80
CA ALA A 110 4.56 10.43 -21.74
C ALA A 110 3.96 9.05 -22.07
N GLY A 111 3.50 8.85 -23.30
CA GLY A 111 2.94 7.58 -23.76
C GLY A 111 3.93 6.42 -23.69
N VAL A 112 5.16 6.62 -24.18
CA VAL A 112 6.23 5.60 -24.11
C VAL A 112 6.63 5.34 -22.66
N PHE A 113 6.78 6.38 -21.84
CA PHE A 113 7.11 6.24 -20.42
C PHE A 113 6.05 5.42 -19.69
N PHE A 114 4.76 5.76 -19.85
CA PHE A 114 3.66 5.03 -19.23
C PHE A 114 3.63 3.57 -19.68
N SER A 115 3.77 3.33 -20.99
CA SER A 115 3.77 1.98 -21.57
C SER A 115 4.90 1.15 -20.97
N ARG A 116 6.12 1.69 -20.94
CA ARG A 116 7.27 1.00 -20.35
C ARG A 116 7.10 0.73 -18.87
N ARG A 117 6.49 1.65 -18.13
CA ARG A 117 6.22 1.47 -16.70
C ARG A 117 5.21 0.37 -16.45
N LEU A 118 4.19 0.26 -17.30
CA LEU A 118 3.21 -0.82 -17.23
C LEU A 118 3.86 -2.18 -17.57
N GLU A 119 4.69 -2.23 -18.61
CA GLU A 119 5.46 -3.43 -18.96
C GLU A 119 6.30 -3.90 -17.77
N LEU A 120 7.07 -2.98 -17.16
CA LEU A 120 7.90 -3.28 -16.00
C LEU A 120 7.07 -3.72 -14.80
N LEU A 121 5.91 -3.10 -14.56
CA LEU A 121 4.99 -3.54 -13.50
C LEU A 121 4.53 -4.99 -13.74
N LEU A 122 4.12 -5.31 -14.97
CA LEU A 122 3.68 -6.65 -15.31
C LEU A 122 4.83 -7.65 -15.18
N GLU A 123 6.02 -7.33 -15.67
CA GLU A 123 7.17 -8.21 -15.63
C GLU A 123 7.72 -8.40 -14.21
N HIS A 124 7.88 -7.32 -13.45
CA HIS A 124 8.63 -7.30 -12.18
C HIS A 124 7.75 -7.33 -10.93
N VAL A 125 6.44 -7.12 -11.03
CA VAL A 125 5.53 -7.18 -9.89
C VAL A 125 4.48 -8.26 -10.07
N VAL A 126 3.85 -8.34 -11.25
CA VAL A 126 2.81 -9.35 -11.51
C VAL A 126 3.42 -10.71 -11.86
N ASN A 127 4.44 -10.73 -12.71
CA ASN A 127 5.03 -11.95 -13.28
C ASN A 127 6.37 -12.34 -12.65
N SER A 128 6.85 -11.61 -11.64
CA SER A 128 8.23 -11.69 -11.13
C SER A 128 8.55 -12.88 -10.22
N GLN A 129 7.81 -14.00 -10.37
CA GLN A 129 8.09 -15.37 -9.92
C GLN A 129 6.87 -16.02 -9.21
N GLY A 130 6.14 -16.85 -9.95
CA GLY A 130 5.92 -18.24 -9.52
C GLY A 130 4.66 -18.65 -8.75
N HIS A 131 3.65 -17.80 -8.55
CA HIS A 131 2.46 -18.20 -7.75
C HIS A 131 1.15 -18.25 -8.56
N LEU A 132 1.20 -17.88 -9.84
CA LEU A 132 0.07 -17.96 -10.78
C LEU A 132 0.15 -19.19 -11.70
N LYS A 133 0.86 -20.25 -11.31
CA LYS A 133 0.82 -21.52 -12.05
C LYS A 133 -0.41 -22.31 -11.61
N HIS A 134 -1.49 -22.20 -12.39
CA HIS A 134 -2.60 -23.15 -12.33
C HIS A 134 -2.06 -24.59 -12.50
N ARG A 135 -2.46 -25.47 -11.58
CA ARG A 135 -2.40 -26.93 -11.74
C ARG A 135 -3.43 -27.37 -12.77
#